data_AF-A0A0D6LJI4-F1
#
_entry.id   AF-A0A0D6LJI4-F1
#
_cell.length_a   1.000
_cell.length_b   1.000
_cell.length_c   1.000
_cell.angle_alpha   90.00
_cell.angle_beta   90.00
_cell.angle_gamma   90.00
#
_symmetry.space_group_name_H-M   'P 1'
#
loop_
_entity.id
_entity.type
_entity.pdbx_description
1 polymer ?
#
loop_
_entity_poly.entity_id
_entity_poly.type
_entity_poly.pdbx_seq_one_letter_code
_entity_poly.pdbx_strand_id
1 'polypeptide(L)'
;MRTKRTFIEEFAAREDPIRTAVSCLARGMVDEERPCQLRWCLAWTRCGQRTFFFQTAGEKFLLPPVRPSDANKKCLIIDLDETLVHSSFKPVKNPDFVIPVEIDGIVHQVYVLKRPYVDEFLARIGDRYECVLFTASLAKYADPVADLLDKRGVFRSRLFREACVYHKGNYVKDLARLGRDLTKVLIIDNSPASYAFHPENAVSFLDTN
;
A
#
# COMPACT_ATOMS: atom_id res chain seq x y z
N MET A 1 4.31 -16.13 -21.84
CA MET A 1 4.06 -16.22 -20.38
C MET A 1 5.34 -15.83 -19.64
N ARG A 2 5.56 -14.54 -19.36
CA ARG A 2 6.62 -14.14 -18.43
C ARG A 2 6.21 -14.64 -17.05
N THR A 3 7.01 -15.51 -16.47
CA THR A 3 6.84 -16.02 -15.11
C THR A 3 6.77 -14.84 -14.14
N LYS A 4 6.01 -14.97 -13.04
CA LYS A 4 5.80 -13.98 -11.95
C LYS A 4 7.10 -13.61 -11.19
N ARG A 5 8.23 -13.57 -11.90
CA ARG A 5 9.61 -13.49 -11.45
C ARG A 5 10.07 -12.05 -11.18
N THR A 6 9.36 -11.03 -11.64
CA THR A 6 10.00 -9.72 -11.79
C THR A 6 9.39 -8.54 -11.04
N PHE A 7 8.15 -8.56 -10.55
CA PHE A 7 7.58 -7.33 -9.95
C PHE A 7 8.32 -6.85 -8.69
N ILE A 8 8.56 -7.74 -7.73
CA ILE A 8 9.19 -7.40 -6.45
C ILE A 8 10.64 -6.93 -6.65
N GLU A 9 11.38 -7.59 -7.55
CA GLU A 9 12.75 -7.24 -7.89
C GLU A 9 12.83 -5.96 -8.73
N GLU A 10 11.96 -5.81 -9.74
CA GLU A 10 11.88 -4.61 -10.59
C GLU A 10 11.43 -3.39 -9.79
N PHE A 11 10.42 -3.52 -8.92
CA PHE A 11 9.97 -2.42 -8.06
C PHE A 11 11.10 -1.92 -7.16
N ALA A 12 11.85 -2.83 -6.55
CA ALA A 12 13.02 -2.47 -5.76
C ALA A 12 14.19 -1.95 -6.60
N ALA A 13 14.22 -2.21 -7.92
CA ALA A 13 15.26 -1.71 -8.83
C ALA A 13 14.90 -0.38 -9.50
N ARG A 14 13.63 0.05 -9.48
CA ARG A 14 13.19 1.34 -10.03
C ARG A 14 13.66 2.49 -9.14
N GLU A 15 14.31 3.49 -9.74
CA GLU A 15 14.81 4.66 -9.00
C GLU A 15 13.71 5.53 -8.40
N ASP A 16 12.49 5.51 -8.95
CA ASP A 16 11.33 6.21 -8.37
C ASP A 16 9.98 5.74 -8.97
N PRO A 17 9.16 4.94 -8.27
CA PRO A 17 7.83 4.55 -8.74
C PRO A 17 6.84 5.73 -8.89
N ILE A 18 7.04 6.83 -8.15
CA ILE A 18 6.17 8.02 -8.24
C ILE A 18 6.40 8.76 -9.56
N ARG A 19 7.64 8.79 -10.07
CA ARG A 19 7.90 9.39 -11.38
C ARG A 19 7.26 8.60 -12.52
N THR A 20 7.15 7.28 -12.42
CA THR A 20 6.58 6.46 -13.50
C THR A 20 5.04 6.54 -13.53
N ALA A 21 4.36 6.65 -12.39
CA ALA A 21 2.91 6.89 -12.33
C ALA A 21 2.51 8.29 -12.81
N VAL A 22 3.34 9.31 -12.56
CA VAL A 22 3.09 10.69 -13.03
C VAL A 22 3.50 10.88 -14.50
N SER A 23 4.45 10.12 -15.05
CA SER A 23 4.91 10.30 -16.44
C SER A 23 3.97 9.72 -17.51
N CYS A 24 3.10 8.76 -17.17
CA CYS A 24 2.14 8.21 -18.13
C CYS A 24 0.98 9.17 -18.45
N LEU A 25 0.75 10.21 -17.65
CA LEU A 25 -0.20 11.29 -17.96
C LEU A 25 0.43 12.43 -18.77
N ALA A 26 1.76 12.48 -18.89
CA ALA A 26 2.48 13.58 -19.56
C ALA A 26 2.91 13.27 -21.00
N ARG A 27 2.74 12.03 -21.50
CA ARG A 27 3.14 11.61 -22.86
C ARG A 27 1.98 11.41 -23.84
N GLY A 28 0.80 11.95 -23.53
CA GLY A 28 -0.38 11.93 -24.40
C GLY A 28 -0.70 13.27 -25.08
N MET A 29 0.25 14.21 -25.17
CA MET A 29 0.05 15.50 -25.84
C MET A 29 1.11 15.72 -26.92
N VAL A 30 1.02 15.00 -28.04
CA VAL A 30 1.32 15.57 -29.37
C VAL A 30 0.50 14.77 -30.38
N ASP A 31 -0.71 15.23 -30.68
CA ASP A 31 -1.17 15.23 -32.07
C ASP A 31 -2.10 16.43 -32.27
N GLU A 32 -1.75 17.21 -33.28
CA GLU A 32 -2.31 18.49 -33.69
C GLU A 32 -3.71 18.35 -34.32
N GLU A 33 -4.41 19.49 -34.36
CA GLU A 33 -5.56 19.84 -35.22
C GLU A 33 -7.00 19.65 -34.68
N ARG A 34 -7.48 20.61 -33.85
CA ARG A 34 -8.28 21.78 -34.30
C ARG A 34 -8.97 22.55 -33.15
N PRO A 35 -9.30 23.84 -33.37
CA PRO A 35 -9.27 24.88 -32.33
C PRO A 35 -10.67 25.32 -31.87
N CYS A 36 -10.79 25.65 -30.59
CA CYS A 36 -11.70 26.70 -30.13
C CYS A 36 -10.95 27.56 -29.11
N GLN A 37 -10.85 28.84 -29.43
CA GLN A 37 -9.94 29.82 -28.86
C GLN A 37 -10.46 30.43 -27.56
N LEU A 38 -9.51 31.08 -26.85
CA LEU A 38 -9.63 32.16 -25.86
C LEU A 38 -9.82 31.70 -24.39
N ARG A 39 -8.72 31.66 -23.61
CA ARG A 39 -8.21 32.70 -22.67
C ARG A 39 -9.27 33.03 -21.59
N TRP A 40 -8.96 33.03 -20.30
CA TRP A 40 -8.03 33.96 -19.64
C TRP A 40 -7.36 33.34 -18.41
N CYS A 41 -6.07 33.65 -18.26
CA CYS A 41 -5.37 33.62 -16.99
C CYS A 41 -5.69 34.93 -16.23
N LEU A 42 -5.83 34.82 -14.91
CA LEU A 42 -5.87 35.88 -13.88
C LEU A 42 -7.19 36.67 -13.70
N ALA A 43 -7.99 36.27 -12.70
CA ALA A 43 -8.57 37.18 -11.71
C ALA A 43 -9.01 36.39 -10.47
N TRP A 44 -8.59 36.88 -9.30
CA TRP A 44 -8.85 36.35 -7.98
C TRP A 44 -10.27 36.72 -7.51
N THR A 45 -10.81 35.89 -6.61
CA THR A 45 -11.94 36.09 -5.66
C THR A 45 -13.35 35.59 -6.01
N ARG A 46 -13.86 34.82 -5.03
CA ARG A 46 -15.26 34.48 -4.69
C ARG A 46 -16.03 33.51 -5.61
N CYS A 47 -16.01 32.23 -5.23
CA CYS A 47 -17.14 31.30 -5.05
C CYS A 47 -16.55 29.88 -4.92
N GLY A 48 -16.26 29.36 -3.71
CA GLY A 48 -17.12 28.37 -3.04
C GLY A 48 -17.61 27.31 -4.04
N GLN A 49 -16.96 26.18 -4.29
CA GLN A 49 -16.62 25.11 -3.34
C GLN A 49 -15.39 24.35 -3.88
N ARG A 50 -14.24 24.52 -3.23
CA ARG A 50 -13.29 23.40 -3.16
C ARG A 50 -13.86 22.49 -2.09
N THR A 51 -14.17 21.25 -2.43
CA THR A 51 -14.26 20.17 -1.43
C THR A 51 -12.86 19.94 -0.88
N PHE A 52 -12.38 20.88 -0.07
CA PHE A 52 -11.52 20.54 1.03
C PHE A 52 -12.33 19.53 1.85
N PHE A 53 -11.90 18.28 1.88
CA PHE A 53 -12.29 17.40 2.96
C PHE A 53 -11.83 18.10 4.23
N PHE A 54 -12.75 18.80 4.89
CA PHE A 54 -12.57 19.28 6.25
C PHE A 54 -12.42 18.03 7.10
N GLN A 55 -11.18 17.70 7.44
CA GLN A 55 -10.91 16.77 8.52
C GLN A 55 -11.54 17.37 9.77
N THR A 56 -12.55 16.70 10.32
CA THR A 56 -13.18 17.13 11.57
C THR A 56 -12.10 17.22 12.64
N ALA A 57 -12.04 18.34 13.34
CA ALA A 57 -11.12 18.55 14.45
C ALA A 57 -11.40 17.47 15.52
N GLY A 58 -10.60 16.39 15.53
CA GLY A 58 -10.76 15.28 16.45
C GLY A 58 -10.30 13.91 15.93
N GLU A 59 -10.18 13.68 14.62
CA GLU A 59 -9.70 12.39 14.14
C GLU A 59 -8.16 12.27 14.22
N LYS A 60 -7.71 11.43 15.15
CA LYS A 60 -6.31 11.03 15.28
C LYS A 60 -5.90 10.23 14.04
N PHE A 61 -4.82 10.65 13.38
CA PHE A 61 -4.22 9.91 12.27
C PHE A 61 -3.82 8.48 12.69
N LEU A 62 -3.86 7.55 11.74
CA LEU A 62 -3.53 6.14 11.95
C LEU A 62 -2.05 5.93 12.27
N LEU A 63 -1.17 6.79 11.76
CA LEU A 63 0.27 6.71 12.02
C LEU A 63 0.72 7.80 12.99
N PRO A 64 1.74 7.51 13.83
CA PRO A 64 2.41 8.53 14.61
C PRO A 64 3.17 9.53 13.70
N PRO A 65 3.68 10.64 14.25
CA PRO A 65 4.60 11.53 13.55
C PRO A 65 5.78 10.76 12.95
N VAL A 66 6.24 11.22 11.77
CA VAL A 66 7.35 10.60 11.04
C VAL A 66 8.62 10.63 11.88
N ARG A 67 9.36 9.51 11.90
CA ARG A 67 10.65 9.42 12.59
C ARG A 67 11.70 10.29 11.87
N PRO A 68 12.65 10.91 12.58
CA PRO A 68 13.71 11.70 11.94
C PRO A 68 14.50 10.94 10.86
N SER A 69 14.72 9.63 11.05
CA SER A 69 15.41 8.74 10.10
C SER A 69 14.66 8.51 8.79
N ASP A 70 13.35 8.79 8.76
CA ASP A 70 12.47 8.54 7.62
C ASP A 70 11.90 9.85 7.03
N ALA A 71 12.34 11.03 7.50
CA ALA A 71 11.77 12.34 7.13
C ALA A 71 11.79 12.66 5.62
N ASN A 72 12.79 12.14 4.90
CA ASN A 72 12.94 12.32 3.45
C ASN A 72 12.44 11.14 2.62
N LYS A 73 11.90 10.10 3.28
CA LYS A 73 11.43 8.89 2.60
C LYS A 73 9.97 9.03 2.21
N LYS A 74 9.60 8.29 1.18
CA LYS A 74 8.19 8.06 0.82
C LYS A 74 7.61 7.01 1.76
N CYS A 75 6.31 7.12 2.03
CA CYS A 75 5.58 6.13 2.81
C CYS A 75 5.10 5.03 1.86
N LEU A 76 5.50 3.78 2.13
CA LEU A 76 5.11 2.62 1.34
C LEU A 76 4.21 1.72 2.18
N ILE A 77 2.94 1.65 1.79
CA ILE A 77 1.94 0.77 2.36
C ILE A 77 2.03 -0.59 1.67
N ILE A 78 2.12 -1.65 2.45
CA ILE A 78 2.33 -3.00 1.93
C ILE A 78 1.30 -3.93 2.55
N ASP A 79 0.53 -4.59 1.70
CA ASP A 79 -0.40 -5.64 2.12
C ASP A 79 0.32 -6.96 2.48
N LEU A 80 -0.36 -7.83 3.21
CA LEU A 80 0.20 -9.08 3.72
C LEU A 80 -0.21 -10.29 2.86
N ASP A 81 -1.48 -10.66 2.91
CA ASP A 81 -2.01 -11.89 2.33
C ASP A 81 -2.14 -11.75 0.80
N GLU A 82 -1.75 -12.78 0.05
CA GLU A 82 -1.61 -12.77 -1.42
C GLU A 82 -0.59 -11.74 -1.98
N THR A 83 0.01 -10.92 -1.11
CA THR A 83 1.04 -9.93 -1.46
C THR A 83 2.43 -10.41 -1.06
N LEU A 84 2.68 -10.66 0.22
CA LEU A 84 3.95 -11.14 0.78
C LEU A 84 3.92 -12.63 1.14
N VAL A 85 2.75 -13.13 1.52
CA VAL A 85 2.53 -14.52 1.94
C VAL A 85 1.21 -15.05 1.40
N HIS A 86 1.04 -16.37 1.40
CA HIS A 86 -0.24 -17.04 1.19
C HIS A 86 -0.53 -17.94 2.39
N SER A 87 -1.77 -17.93 2.88
CA SER A 87 -2.13 -18.63 4.12
C SER A 87 -3.38 -19.49 3.95
N SER A 88 -3.38 -20.62 4.65
CA SER A 88 -4.45 -21.63 4.56
C SER A 88 -4.74 -22.25 5.92
N PHE A 89 -6.02 -22.48 6.22
CA PHE A 89 -6.46 -23.31 7.36
C PHE A 89 -6.33 -24.81 7.08
N LYS A 90 -6.19 -25.20 5.81
CA LYS A 90 -5.91 -26.59 5.41
C LYS A 90 -4.40 -26.82 5.44
N PRO A 91 -3.93 -28.00 5.93
CA PRO A 91 -2.52 -28.36 5.89
C PRO A 91 -1.95 -28.26 4.46
N VAL A 92 -0.78 -27.63 4.36
CA VAL A 92 -0.02 -27.52 3.11
C VAL A 92 1.31 -28.26 3.27
N LYS A 93 1.90 -28.71 2.15
CA LYS A 93 3.23 -29.34 2.18
C LYS A 93 4.29 -28.26 2.42
N ASN A 94 5.22 -28.54 3.33
CA ASN A 94 6.38 -27.69 3.64
C ASN A 94 6.03 -26.21 3.86
N PRO A 95 5.16 -25.89 4.84
CA PRO A 95 4.87 -24.50 5.19
C PRO A 95 6.14 -23.79 5.68
N ASP A 96 6.28 -22.50 5.38
CA ASP A 96 7.34 -21.68 5.96
C ASP A 96 7.07 -21.41 7.44
N PHE A 97 5.81 -21.10 7.78
CA PHE A 97 5.35 -20.87 9.14
C PHE A 97 4.05 -21.63 9.45
N VAL A 98 3.86 -21.97 10.72
CA VAL A 98 2.59 -22.49 11.25
C VAL A 98 2.20 -21.63 12.44
N ILE A 99 1.10 -20.90 12.32
CA ILE A 99 0.63 -19.93 13.31
C ILE A 99 -0.61 -20.47 14.01
N PRO A 100 -0.57 -20.72 15.32
CA PRO A 100 -1.77 -21.05 16.08
C PRO A 100 -2.62 -19.78 16.27
N VAL A 101 -3.86 -19.82 15.81
CA VAL A 101 -4.81 -18.70 15.93
C VAL A 101 -6.05 -19.18 16.66
N GLU A 102 -6.39 -18.51 17.77
CA GLU A 102 -7.62 -18.78 18.49
C GLU A 102 -8.83 -18.11 17.80
N ILE A 103 -9.85 -18.90 17.50
CA ILE A 103 -11.13 -18.46 16.93
C ILE A 103 -12.22 -19.11 17.77
N ASP A 104 -13.05 -18.30 18.42
CA ASP A 104 -14.16 -18.76 19.27
C ASP A 104 -13.76 -19.80 20.33
N GLY A 105 -12.59 -19.60 20.96
CA GLY A 105 -12.05 -20.49 22.00
C GLY A 105 -11.36 -21.76 21.47
N ILE A 106 -11.31 -21.95 20.14
CA ILE A 106 -10.66 -23.09 19.50
C ILE A 106 -9.38 -22.63 18.80
N VAL A 107 -8.26 -23.30 19.07
CA VAL A 107 -7.00 -23.03 18.38
C VAL A 107 -6.99 -23.74 17.03
N HIS A 108 -6.87 -22.95 15.96
CA HIS A 108 -6.71 -23.42 14.60
C HIS A 108 -5.28 -23.17 14.13
N GLN A 109 -4.70 -24.14 13.41
CA GLN A 109 -3.38 -23.96 12.79
C GLN A 109 -3.54 -23.30 11.42
N VAL A 110 -2.87 -22.16 11.25
CA VAL A 110 -2.78 -21.47 9.95
C VAL A 110 -1.41 -21.76 9.35
N TYR A 111 -1.42 -22.34 8.16
CA TYR A 111 -0.21 -22.69 7.42
C TYR A 111 0.13 -21.57 6.45
N VAL A 112 1.33 -21.02 6.56
CA VAL A 112 1.76 -19.84 5.82
C VAL A 112 2.91 -20.21 4.89
N LEU A 113 2.81 -19.79 3.62
CA LEU A 113 3.83 -19.89 2.60
C LEU A 113 4.32 -18.50 2.26
N LYS A 114 5.64 -18.30 2.25
CA LYS A 114 6.26 -17.07 1.83
C LYS A 114 6.21 -16.94 0.32
N ARG A 115 5.95 -15.73 -0.17
CA ARG A 115 6.17 -15.44 -1.58
C ARG A 115 7.67 -15.52 -1.88
N PRO A 116 8.10 -16.14 -2.99
CA PRO A 116 9.49 -16.12 -3.40
C PRO A 116 10.05 -14.68 -3.42
N TYR A 117 11.30 -14.52 -2.96
CA TYR A 117 12.05 -13.26 -2.89
C TYR A 117 11.53 -12.22 -1.86
N VAL A 118 10.59 -12.58 -0.98
CA VAL A 118 10.06 -11.65 0.03
C VAL A 118 11.11 -11.12 1.01
N ASP A 119 12.09 -11.92 1.42
CA ASP A 119 13.15 -11.46 2.34
C ASP A 119 14.03 -10.40 1.68
N GLU A 120 14.42 -10.63 0.43
CA GLU A 120 15.22 -9.71 -0.36
C GLU A 120 14.46 -8.42 -0.66
N PHE A 121 13.16 -8.53 -0.97
CA PHE A 121 12.27 -7.40 -1.14
C PHE A 121 12.31 -6.48 0.08
N LEU A 122 11.94 -7.01 1.25
CA LEU A 122 11.87 -6.26 2.50
C LEU A 122 13.23 -5.64 2.84
N ALA A 123 14.31 -6.41 2.64
CA ALA A 123 15.67 -5.95 2.81
C ALA A 123 16.04 -4.73 1.94
N ARG A 124 15.57 -4.67 0.69
CA ARG A 124 15.87 -3.58 -0.25
C ARG A 124 15.00 -2.34 0.00
N ILE A 125 13.74 -2.51 0.39
CA ILE A 125 12.81 -1.38 0.55
C ILE A 125 12.92 -0.71 1.92
N GLY A 126 13.30 -1.44 2.98
CA GLY A 126 13.31 -0.90 4.35
C GLY A 126 14.29 0.25 4.58
N ASP A 127 15.34 0.33 3.75
CA ASP A 127 16.30 1.44 3.79
C ASP A 127 15.82 2.65 2.97
N ARG A 128 14.93 2.44 1.98
CA ARG A 128 14.48 3.46 1.02
C ARG A 128 13.14 4.11 1.37
N TYR A 129 12.26 3.38 2.05
CA TYR A 129 10.89 3.82 2.34
C TYR A 129 10.59 3.78 3.84
N GLU A 130 9.66 4.63 4.27
CA GLU A 130 8.91 4.40 5.51
C GLU A 130 7.89 3.29 5.24
N CYS A 131 8.24 2.05 5.54
CA CYS A 131 7.38 0.91 5.26
C CYS A 131 6.33 0.74 6.36
N VAL A 132 5.07 0.57 5.96
CA VAL A 132 3.95 0.30 6.86
C VAL A 132 3.24 -0.95 6.38
N LEU A 133 3.13 -1.95 7.26
CA LEU A 133 2.27 -3.10 7.01
C LEU A 133 0.83 -2.64 7.20
N PHE A 134 -0.01 -2.76 6.18
CA PHE A 134 -1.44 -2.48 6.32
C PHE A 134 -2.19 -3.63 5.70
N THR A 135 -2.89 -4.43 6.51
CA THR A 135 -3.63 -5.61 6.05
C THR A 135 -5.09 -5.55 6.49
N ALA A 136 -5.98 -6.15 5.71
CA ALA A 136 -7.37 -6.40 6.09
C ALA A 136 -7.51 -7.61 7.03
N SER A 137 -6.43 -8.25 7.44
CA SER A 137 -6.43 -9.36 8.41
C SER A 137 -6.40 -8.87 9.86
N LEU A 138 -6.82 -9.74 10.78
CA LEU A 138 -6.81 -9.46 12.22
C LEU A 138 -5.39 -9.56 12.79
N ALA A 139 -5.08 -8.71 13.77
CA ALA A 139 -3.77 -8.68 14.44
C ALA A 139 -3.35 -10.06 14.99
N LYS A 140 -4.28 -10.81 15.58
CA LYS A 140 -4.02 -12.16 16.15
C LYS A 140 -3.35 -13.16 15.20
N TYR A 141 -3.48 -12.94 13.89
CA TYR A 141 -2.80 -13.72 12.85
C TYR A 141 -1.65 -12.92 12.22
N ALA A 142 -1.92 -11.66 11.84
CA ALA A 142 -0.98 -10.86 11.06
C ALA A 142 0.26 -10.43 11.85
N ASP A 143 0.14 -10.16 13.16
CA ASP A 143 1.29 -9.80 13.99
C ASP A 143 2.31 -10.94 14.10
N PRO A 144 1.94 -12.17 14.49
CA PRO A 144 2.87 -13.29 14.51
C PRO A 144 3.54 -13.57 13.16
N VAL A 145 2.80 -13.43 12.05
CA VAL A 145 3.38 -13.57 10.71
C VAL A 145 4.40 -12.47 10.43
N ALA A 146 4.06 -11.21 10.76
CA ALA A 146 4.96 -10.08 10.56
C ALA A 146 6.24 -10.20 11.40
N ASP A 147 6.16 -10.72 12.64
CA ASP A 147 7.32 -10.95 13.50
C ASP A 147 8.29 -11.99 12.91
N LEU A 148 7.76 -13.06 12.30
CA LEU A 148 8.57 -14.10 11.67
C LEU A 148 9.13 -13.67 10.30
N LEU A 149 8.41 -12.82 9.59
CA LEU A 149 8.77 -12.34 8.26
C LEU A 149 9.79 -11.19 8.33
N ASP A 150 9.57 -10.19 9.18
CA ASP A 150 10.36 -8.96 9.24
C ASP A 150 11.54 -9.05 10.22
N LYS A 151 12.59 -9.74 9.79
CA LYS A 151 13.81 -9.94 10.58
C LYS A 151 14.66 -8.68 10.76
N ARG A 152 14.38 -7.61 10.01
CA ARG A 152 15.21 -6.37 9.96
C ARG A 152 14.48 -5.14 10.52
N GLY A 153 13.25 -5.30 11.03
CA GLY A 153 12.44 -4.18 11.53
C GLY A 153 12.08 -3.17 10.43
N VAL A 154 11.84 -3.65 9.22
CA VAL A 154 11.45 -2.88 8.03
C VAL A 154 10.15 -2.11 8.29
N PHE A 155 9.15 -2.75 8.90
CA PHE A 155 7.85 -2.12 9.15
C PHE A 155 7.92 -1.16 10.34
N ARG A 156 7.68 0.13 10.09
CA ARG A 156 7.66 1.19 11.12
C ARG A 156 6.38 1.20 11.93
N SER A 157 5.30 0.71 11.33
CA SER A 157 3.98 0.58 11.94
C SER A 157 3.23 -0.58 11.27
N ARG A 158 2.28 -1.15 11.99
CA ARG A 158 1.39 -2.21 11.52
C ARG A 158 -0.05 -1.78 11.74
N LEU A 159 -0.85 -1.84 10.68
CA LEU A 159 -2.26 -1.49 10.66
C LEU A 159 -3.04 -2.74 10.22
N PHE A 160 -4.08 -3.06 10.97
CA PHE A 160 -4.88 -4.28 10.79
C PHE A 160 -6.30 -3.94 10.35
N ARG A 161 -7.16 -4.95 10.30
CA ARG A 161 -8.57 -4.83 9.90
C ARG A 161 -9.31 -3.66 10.53
N GLU A 162 -9.05 -3.36 11.81
CA GLU A 162 -9.72 -2.31 12.57
C GLU A 162 -9.37 -0.90 12.05
N ALA A 163 -8.23 -0.74 11.37
CA ALA A 163 -7.82 0.51 10.74
C ALA A 163 -8.46 0.71 9.36
N CYS A 164 -8.95 -0.36 8.71
CA CYS A 164 -9.65 -0.27 7.44
C CYS A 164 -11.02 0.41 7.59
N VAL A 165 -11.49 1.02 6.51
CA VAL A 165 -12.87 1.49 6.36
C VAL A 165 -13.68 0.40 5.68
N TYR A 166 -14.76 -0.06 6.31
CA TYR A 166 -15.67 -1.01 5.66
C TYR A 166 -16.62 -0.26 4.73
N HIS A 167 -16.43 -0.41 3.41
CA HIS A 167 -17.17 0.30 2.38
C HIS A 167 -17.65 -0.66 1.30
N LYS A 168 -18.97 -0.70 1.06
CA LYS A 168 -19.62 -1.54 0.03
C LYS A 168 -19.16 -3.01 0.06
N GLY A 169 -19.08 -3.60 1.25
CA GLY A 169 -18.69 -5.00 1.42
C GLY A 169 -17.18 -5.27 1.38
N ASN A 170 -16.35 -4.23 1.22
CA ASN A 170 -14.90 -4.36 1.13
C ASN A 170 -14.21 -3.60 2.27
N TYR A 171 -13.03 -4.08 2.67
CA TYR A 171 -12.15 -3.36 3.57
C TYR A 171 -11.23 -2.46 2.74
N VAL A 172 -11.45 -1.15 2.82
CA VAL A 172 -10.70 -0.13 2.09
C VAL A 172 -9.66 0.51 3.01
N LYS A 173 -8.43 0.64 2.53
CA LYS A 173 -7.29 1.27 3.20
C LYS A 173 -7.27 2.75 2.80
N ASP A 174 -8.00 3.55 3.55
CA ASP A 174 -8.09 4.99 3.28
C ASP A 174 -6.76 5.71 3.64
N LEU A 175 -5.98 6.03 2.61
CA LEU A 175 -4.65 6.62 2.74
C LEU A 175 -4.68 8.03 3.34
N ALA A 176 -5.80 8.76 3.20
CA ALA A 176 -5.95 10.10 3.78
C ALA A 176 -5.90 10.07 5.32
N ARG A 177 -6.24 8.93 5.94
CA ARG A 177 -6.22 8.74 7.40
C ARG A 177 -4.82 8.46 7.95
N LEU A 178 -3.80 8.29 7.11
CA LEU A 178 -2.44 7.96 7.54
C LEU A 178 -1.70 9.13 8.19
N GLY A 179 -2.07 10.38 7.89
CA GLY A 179 -1.28 11.54 8.32
C GLY A 179 0.05 11.63 7.57
N ARG A 180 0.00 11.36 6.26
CA ARG A 180 1.12 11.48 5.31
C ARG A 180 0.65 12.29 4.11
N ASP A 181 1.57 13.00 3.47
CA ASP A 181 1.32 13.68 2.20
C ASP A 181 1.05 12.63 1.11
N LEU A 182 -0.17 12.61 0.54
CA LEU A 182 -0.59 11.63 -0.46
C LEU A 182 0.31 11.63 -1.70
N THR A 183 0.97 12.75 -2.04
CA THR A 183 1.94 12.80 -3.15
C THR A 183 3.21 11.98 -2.89
N LYS A 184 3.41 11.55 -1.64
CA LYS A 184 4.55 10.74 -1.17
C LYS A 184 4.12 9.39 -0.57
N VAL A 185 2.86 8.99 -0.75
CA VAL A 185 2.34 7.69 -0.32
C VAL A 185 2.22 6.77 -1.54
N LEU A 186 2.63 5.52 -1.38
CA LEU A 186 2.41 4.44 -2.34
C LEU A 186 1.76 3.26 -1.63
N ILE A 187 0.95 2.48 -2.34
CA ILE A 187 0.38 1.23 -1.83
C ILE A 187 0.64 0.06 -2.78
N ILE A 188 1.08 -1.07 -2.21
CA ILE A 188 1.18 -2.37 -2.87
C ILE A 188 0.14 -3.29 -2.24
N ASP A 189 -0.86 -3.64 -3.03
CA ASP A 189 -1.97 -4.50 -2.61
C ASP A 189 -2.46 -5.29 -3.83
N ASN A 190 -2.81 -6.56 -3.63
CA ASN A 190 -3.25 -7.42 -4.72
C ASN A 190 -4.73 -7.18 -5.10
N SER A 191 -5.50 -6.46 -4.27
CA SER A 191 -6.92 -6.20 -4.46
C SER A 191 -7.20 -4.73 -4.78
N PRO A 192 -7.73 -4.42 -5.99
CA PRO A 192 -8.12 -3.05 -6.34
C PRO A 192 -9.16 -2.41 -5.42
N ALA A 193 -9.98 -3.23 -4.74
CA ALA A 193 -10.94 -2.73 -3.77
C ALA A 193 -10.25 -2.11 -2.54
N SER A 194 -9.06 -2.60 -2.16
CA SER A 194 -8.32 -2.12 -0.99
C SER A 194 -7.89 -0.67 -1.11
N TYR A 195 -7.63 -0.17 -2.32
CA TYR A 195 -7.22 1.22 -2.59
C TYR A 195 -8.25 1.98 -3.42
N ALA A 196 -9.53 1.58 -3.34
CA ALA A 196 -10.60 2.17 -4.14
C ALA A 196 -10.74 3.70 -4.02
N PHE A 197 -10.28 4.29 -2.91
CA PHE A 197 -10.30 5.74 -2.70
C PHE A 197 -9.07 6.48 -3.24
N HIS A 198 -7.97 5.76 -3.52
CA HIS A 198 -6.68 6.32 -3.92
C HIS A 198 -6.00 5.47 -5.02
N PRO A 199 -6.67 5.19 -6.15
CA PRO A 199 -6.14 4.31 -7.20
C PRO A 199 -4.83 4.80 -7.83
N GLU A 200 -4.59 6.12 -7.85
CA GLU A 200 -3.38 6.76 -8.38
C GLU A 200 -2.13 6.50 -7.53
N ASN A 201 -2.31 6.11 -6.26
CA ASN A 201 -1.20 5.77 -5.35
C ASN A 201 -0.83 4.28 -5.43
N ALA A 202 -1.63 3.47 -6.12
CA ALA A 202 -1.45 2.03 -6.17
C ALA A 202 -0.39 1.64 -7.19
N VAL A 203 0.48 0.71 -6.78
CA VAL A 203 1.44 0.07 -7.68
C VAL A 203 0.87 -1.28 -8.08
N SER A 204 0.24 -1.32 -9.25
CA SER A 204 -0.37 -2.54 -9.78
C SER A 204 0.69 -3.54 -10.20
N PHE A 205 0.50 -4.81 -9.83
CA PHE A 205 1.30 -5.94 -10.30
C PHE A 205 1.17 -6.22 -11.81
N LEU A 206 0.21 -5.55 -12.50
CA LEU A 206 -0.08 -5.76 -13.92
C LEU A 206 0.51 -4.68 -14.84
N ASP A 207 1.04 -3.58 -14.30
CA ASP A 207 1.48 -2.42 -15.11
C ASP A 207 2.95 -2.50 -15.55
N THR A 208 3.50 -3.72 -15.63
CA THR A 208 4.85 -3.98 -16.16
C THR A 208 4.75 -4.70 -17.50
N ASN A 209 4.12 -4.04 -18.48
CA ASN A 209 4.19 -4.43 -19.89
C ASN A 209 5.20 -3.56 -20.63
#